data_AF-A0A536CHX7-F1
#
_entry.id   AF-A0A536CHX7-F1
#
_cell.length_a   1.000
_cell.length_b   1.000
_cell.length_c   1.000
_cell.angle_alpha   90.00
_cell.angle_beta   90.00
_cell.angle_gamma   90.00
#
_symmetry.space_group_name_H-M   'P 1'
#
loop_
_entity.id
_entity.type
_entity.pdbx_description
1 polymer ?
#
loop_
_entity_poly.entity_id
_entity_poly.type
_entity_poly.pdbx_seq_one_letter_code
_entity_poly.pdbx_strand_id
1 'polypeptide(L)'
;MRTASQFFGRSAPPVAAGAFLLLALAVVLPPSITTLAQVAPPPPAPPTAQGVPVIGEVERLTLNTPGDVWSGGAIIVGGQVITIPRNLLIDYPANRLTLQQTFAQAPAACVANGESGLAKLDKCNTLGNGALATIAANRTSGGNVIAGDVFFQKGIETIRGTVTYINYAEGYYRLDGNPNDATTGVMVRLNDPSARHSVQLGAGCAGGPNCSPDPRFTEDPDNYTQAFETGYPLCIPSTAPRTFTDVLN
;
A
#
# COMPACT_ATOMS: atom_id res chain seq x y z
N MET A 1 36.77 -37.18 6.37
CA MET A 1 37.82 -37.80 5.52
C MET A 1 37.64 -37.24 4.12
N ARG A 2 38.54 -36.52 3.45
CA ARG A 2 39.94 -36.09 3.62
C ARG A 2 40.02 -34.66 3.03
N THR A 3 40.32 -33.66 3.85
CA THR A 3 41.60 -32.92 3.97
C THR A 3 42.02 -32.04 2.78
N ALA A 4 42.39 -30.81 3.15
CA ALA A 4 42.67 -29.62 2.36
C ALA A 4 44.19 -29.33 2.22
N SER A 5 44.48 -28.11 1.71
CA SER A 5 45.75 -27.34 1.70
C SER A 5 46.52 -27.38 0.37
N GLN A 6 46.64 -26.30 -0.42
CA GLN A 6 47.15 -24.92 -0.22
C GLN A 6 48.69 -24.78 -0.20
N PHE A 7 49.14 -23.65 -0.77
CA PHE A 7 50.45 -22.96 -0.72
C PHE A 7 51.59 -23.49 -1.62
N PHE A 8 52.55 -22.71 -2.14
CA PHE A 8 52.74 -21.30 -2.55
C PHE A 8 54.24 -21.20 -2.95
N GLY A 9 54.56 -20.43 -3.99
CA GLY A 9 55.77 -19.58 -4.02
C GLY A 9 57.15 -20.15 -4.45
N ARG A 10 57.72 -19.46 -5.47
CA ARG A 10 59.15 -19.11 -5.72
C ARG A 10 60.14 -20.29 -5.94
N SER A 11 61.18 -20.24 -6.77
CA SER A 11 62.08 -19.19 -7.29
C SER A 11 63.02 -19.82 -8.34
N ALA A 12 63.51 -19.05 -9.32
CA ALA A 12 64.62 -19.38 -10.26
C ALA A 12 66.00 -19.38 -9.53
N PRO A 13 67.21 -19.56 -10.17
CA PRO A 13 67.64 -19.68 -11.59
C PRO A 13 68.81 -20.75 -11.74
N PRO A 14 69.92 -20.65 -12.55
CA PRO A 14 70.29 -19.89 -13.78
C PRO A 14 71.02 -20.75 -14.90
N VAL A 15 71.63 -20.05 -15.88
CA VAL A 15 72.76 -20.43 -16.78
C VAL A 15 72.32 -21.00 -18.16
N ALA A 16 72.82 -20.63 -19.35
CA ALA A 16 74.02 -19.90 -19.79
C ALA A 16 73.79 -19.18 -21.14
N ALA A 17 74.71 -18.25 -21.41
CA ALA A 17 74.84 -17.41 -22.59
C ALA A 17 75.22 -18.15 -23.89
N GLY A 18 74.86 -17.55 -25.03
CA GLY A 18 75.38 -17.88 -26.35
C GLY A 18 75.06 -16.77 -27.33
N ALA A 19 76.07 -15.97 -27.68
CA ALA A 19 76.01 -14.81 -28.55
C ALA A 19 75.76 -15.17 -30.02
N PHE A 20 75.07 -14.31 -30.78
CA PHE A 20 75.46 -13.99 -32.15
C PHE A 20 74.91 -12.62 -32.57
N LEU A 21 75.84 -11.78 -33.00
CA LEU A 21 75.69 -10.41 -33.44
C LEU A 21 75.27 -10.40 -34.92
N LEU A 22 74.14 -9.79 -35.26
CA LEU A 22 73.81 -9.39 -36.64
C LEU A 22 73.20 -7.99 -36.62
N LEU A 23 74.00 -7.06 -37.13
CA LEU A 23 73.68 -5.65 -37.29
C LEU A 23 72.73 -5.51 -38.49
N ALA A 24 71.44 -5.27 -38.25
CA ALA A 24 70.47 -4.89 -39.28
C ALA A 24 69.93 -3.49 -38.97
N LEU A 25 70.34 -2.53 -39.79
CA LEU A 25 69.90 -1.14 -39.76
C LEU A 25 68.45 -1.07 -40.26
N ALA A 26 67.48 -1.06 -39.34
CA ALA A 26 66.07 -0.81 -39.66
C ALA A 26 65.74 0.65 -39.37
N VAL A 27 65.42 1.41 -40.41
CA VAL A 27 64.90 2.79 -40.33
C VAL A 27 63.54 2.74 -39.62
N VAL A 28 63.48 3.26 -38.40
CA VAL A 28 62.24 3.40 -37.62
C VAL A 28 61.48 4.63 -38.11
N LEU A 29 60.46 4.42 -38.95
CA LEU A 29 59.42 5.42 -39.20
C LEU A 29 58.46 5.42 -38.00
N PRO A 30 58.17 6.57 -37.37
CA PRO A 30 57.23 6.62 -36.27
C PRO A 30 55.82 6.31 -36.79
N PRO A 31 55.03 5.46 -36.12
CA PRO A 31 53.63 5.28 -36.47
C PRO A 31 52.90 6.61 -36.20
N SER A 32 52.35 7.22 -37.24
CA SER A 32 51.43 8.34 -37.10
C SER A 32 50.14 7.82 -36.44
N ILE A 33 50.05 8.01 -35.13
CA ILE A 33 48.84 7.73 -34.35
C ILE A 33 47.79 8.75 -34.79
N THR A 34 46.90 8.34 -35.69
CA THR A 34 45.69 9.10 -36.02
C THR A 34 44.69 8.85 -34.90
N THR A 35 44.62 9.76 -33.93
CA THR A 35 43.53 9.79 -32.96
C THR A 35 42.24 10.16 -33.67
N LEU A 36 41.42 9.16 -33.99
CA LEU A 36 40.02 9.39 -34.30
C LEU A 36 39.34 9.85 -33.01
N ALA A 37 39.01 11.14 -32.92
CA ALA A 37 38.16 11.65 -31.87
C ALA A 37 36.79 10.94 -31.97
N GLN A 38 36.56 9.97 -31.09
CA GLN A 38 35.22 9.39 -30.93
C GLN A 38 34.36 10.47 -30.30
N VAL A 39 33.44 11.03 -31.09
CA VAL A 39 32.37 11.90 -30.58
C VAL A 39 31.58 11.07 -29.59
N ALA A 40 31.68 11.40 -28.30
CA ALA A 40 30.86 10.78 -27.28
C ALA A 40 29.38 10.98 -27.71
N PRO A 41 28.56 9.91 -27.72
CA PRO A 41 27.15 10.07 -28.03
C PRO A 41 26.55 11.12 -27.07
N PRO A 42 25.67 12.00 -27.57
CA PRO A 42 25.05 13.00 -26.71
C PRO A 42 24.40 12.29 -25.52
N PRO A 43 24.52 12.85 -24.30
CA PRO A 43 23.91 12.25 -23.13
C PRO A 43 22.42 11.99 -23.41
N PRO A 44 21.87 10.85 -22.96
CA PRO A 44 20.47 10.52 -23.17
C PRO A 44 19.59 11.70 -22.74
N ALA A 45 18.60 12.03 -23.57
CA ALA A 45 17.69 13.13 -23.30
C ALA A 45 17.08 12.97 -21.90
N PRO A 46 16.93 14.06 -21.12
CA PRO A 46 16.29 13.99 -19.82
C PRO A 46 14.92 13.32 -19.97
N PRO A 47 14.52 12.46 -19.01
CA PRO A 47 13.17 11.91 -18.99
C PRO A 47 12.16 13.05 -19.16
N THR A 48 11.25 12.93 -20.12
CA THR A 48 10.17 13.91 -20.26
C THR A 48 9.18 13.72 -19.13
N ALA A 49 8.61 14.82 -18.63
CA ALA A 49 7.53 14.72 -17.67
C ALA A 49 6.35 13.95 -18.28
N GLN A 50 5.84 12.95 -17.58
CA GLN A 50 4.80 12.07 -18.08
C GLN A 50 3.92 11.56 -16.93
N GLY A 51 2.63 11.36 -17.21
CA GLY A 51 1.71 10.68 -16.31
C GLY A 51 2.11 9.21 -16.08
N VAL A 52 2.01 8.78 -14.82
CA VAL A 52 2.32 7.44 -14.35
C VAL A 52 1.12 6.93 -13.54
N PRO A 53 0.19 6.18 -14.15
CA PRO A 53 -0.84 5.49 -13.39
C PRO A 53 -0.18 4.34 -12.61
N VAL A 54 -0.47 4.24 -11.31
CA VAL A 54 0.03 3.16 -10.45
C VAL A 54 -1.15 2.49 -9.76
N ILE A 55 -1.25 1.18 -9.89
CA ILE A 55 -2.25 0.36 -9.21
C ILE A 55 -1.52 -0.81 -8.56
N GLY A 56 -1.82 -1.07 -7.30
CA GLY A 56 -1.27 -2.23 -6.59
C GLY A 56 -1.48 -2.14 -5.09
N GLU A 57 -1.01 -3.16 -4.38
CA GLU A 57 -1.03 -3.14 -2.93
C GLU A 57 0.01 -2.17 -2.36
N VAL A 58 -0.35 -1.50 -1.27
CA VAL A 58 0.56 -0.63 -0.53
C VAL A 58 1.61 -1.49 0.19
N GLU A 59 2.85 -1.36 -0.22
CA GLU A 59 3.98 -2.04 0.42
C GLU A 59 4.46 -1.28 1.66
N ARG A 60 4.52 0.05 1.54
CA ARG A 60 4.92 0.96 2.62
C ARG A 60 4.20 2.29 2.49
N LEU A 61 3.81 2.88 3.61
CA LEU A 61 3.26 4.23 3.68
C LEU A 61 3.96 4.97 4.82
N THR A 62 4.42 6.20 4.59
CA THR A 62 5.09 7.01 5.60
C THR A 62 4.53 8.41 5.65
N LEU A 63 4.48 8.98 6.84
CA LEU A 63 4.06 10.34 7.13
C LEU A 63 5.26 11.17 7.58
N ASN A 64 5.50 12.33 6.95
CA ASN A 64 6.71 13.11 7.23
C ASN A 64 6.64 13.83 8.58
N THR A 65 5.48 14.37 8.95
CA THR A 65 5.29 15.17 10.17
C THR A 65 3.97 14.80 10.84
N PRO A 66 3.96 13.86 11.80
CA PRO A 66 2.74 13.33 12.40
C PRO A 66 1.82 14.38 13.07
N GLY A 67 2.40 15.46 13.59
CA GLY A 67 1.65 16.55 14.23
C GLY A 67 1.02 17.56 13.28
N ASP A 68 1.23 17.42 11.96
CA ASP A 68 0.76 18.36 10.95
C ASP A 68 -0.32 17.70 10.09
N VAL A 69 -1.57 18.13 10.26
CA VAL A 69 -2.75 17.57 9.56
C VAL A 69 -2.58 17.61 8.04
N TRP A 70 -1.81 18.55 7.52
CA TRP A 70 -1.57 18.73 6.08
C TRP A 70 -0.25 18.13 5.60
N SER A 71 0.40 17.31 6.44
CA SER A 71 1.69 16.72 6.12
C SER A 71 1.60 15.80 4.90
N GLY A 72 2.69 15.81 4.13
CA GLY A 72 2.89 14.87 3.02
C GLY A 72 3.63 13.63 3.50
N GLY A 73 4.09 12.83 2.55
CA GLY A 73 4.74 11.58 2.85
C GLY A 73 5.23 10.86 1.61
N ALA A 74 5.40 9.56 1.76
CA ALA A 74 5.78 8.68 0.66
C ALA A 74 4.98 7.38 0.75
N ILE A 75 4.70 6.82 -0.41
CA ILE A 75 4.05 5.52 -0.57
C ILE A 75 4.89 4.67 -1.51
N ILE A 76 4.97 3.37 -1.23
CA ILE A 76 5.57 2.38 -2.11
C ILE A 76 4.48 1.45 -2.59
N VAL A 77 4.32 1.36 -3.91
CA VAL A 77 3.37 0.48 -4.59
C VAL A 77 4.08 -0.15 -5.79
N GLY A 78 4.09 -1.47 -5.89
CA GLY A 78 4.77 -2.19 -6.97
C GLY A 78 6.27 -1.91 -7.02
N GLY A 79 6.92 -1.75 -5.86
CA GLY A 79 8.33 -1.38 -5.72
C GLY A 79 8.69 0.06 -6.11
N GLN A 80 7.72 0.88 -6.54
CA GLN A 80 7.96 2.27 -6.92
C GLN A 80 7.70 3.22 -5.75
N VAL A 81 8.66 4.08 -5.43
CA VAL A 81 8.48 5.15 -4.45
C VAL A 81 7.74 6.31 -5.12
N ILE A 82 6.60 6.70 -4.53
CA ILE A 82 5.80 7.85 -4.96
C ILE A 82 5.73 8.84 -3.79
N THR A 83 6.02 10.11 -4.08
CA THR A 83 5.85 11.21 -3.13
C THR A 83 4.39 11.60 -3.05
N ILE A 84 3.85 11.66 -1.83
CA ILE A 84 2.53 12.24 -1.54
C ILE A 84 2.78 13.69 -1.10
N PRO A 85 2.36 14.70 -1.88
CA PRO A 85 2.53 16.10 -1.52
C PRO A 85 1.79 16.46 -0.22
N ARG A 86 2.24 17.53 0.43
CA ARG A 86 1.41 18.21 1.44
C ARG A 86 0.09 18.68 0.83
N ASN A 87 -0.94 18.79 1.66
CA ASN A 87 -2.29 19.23 1.30
C ASN A 87 -3.04 18.30 0.31
N LEU A 88 -2.45 17.19 -0.12
CA LEU A 88 -3.18 16.22 -0.94
C LEU A 88 -4.22 15.52 -0.08
N LEU A 89 -5.46 15.55 -0.55
CA LEU A 89 -6.54 14.74 -0.02
C LEU A 89 -6.53 13.38 -0.72
N ILE A 90 -6.78 12.34 0.07
CA ILE A 90 -6.80 10.95 -0.37
C ILE A 90 -8.25 10.48 -0.33
N ASP A 91 -8.67 9.89 -1.43
CA ASP A 91 -10.00 9.34 -1.57
C ASP A 91 -10.10 7.92 -1.00
N TYR A 92 -11.25 7.67 -0.38
CA TYR A 92 -11.72 6.39 0.11
C TYR A 92 -13.16 6.19 -0.40
N PRO A 93 -13.74 4.97 -0.34
CA PRO A 93 -15.04 4.70 -0.95
C PRO A 93 -16.17 5.70 -0.63
N ALA A 94 -16.27 6.16 0.62
CA ALA A 94 -17.21 7.21 1.03
C ALA A 94 -16.58 8.22 2.00
N ASN A 95 -15.27 8.43 1.91
CA ASN A 95 -14.55 9.36 2.78
C ASN A 95 -13.39 10.02 2.03
N ARG A 96 -12.96 11.18 2.51
CA ARG A 96 -11.79 11.90 1.97
C ARG A 96 -10.97 12.44 3.13
N LEU A 97 -9.73 12.01 3.22
CA LEU A 97 -8.85 12.28 4.36
C LEU A 97 -7.52 12.85 3.91
N THR A 98 -6.87 13.63 4.76
CA THR A 98 -5.44 13.92 4.55
C THR A 98 -4.59 12.68 4.81
N LEU A 99 -3.33 12.71 4.38
CA LEU A 99 -2.39 11.64 4.73
C LEU A 99 -2.22 11.53 6.26
N GLN A 100 -2.16 12.64 6.99
CA GLN A 100 -2.05 12.58 8.46
C GLN A 100 -3.28 11.92 9.09
N GLN A 101 -4.49 12.28 8.65
CA GLN A 101 -5.73 11.70 9.15
C GLN A 101 -5.82 10.20 8.85
N THR A 102 -5.25 9.74 7.72
CA THR A 102 -5.12 8.32 7.39
C THR A 102 -4.38 7.53 8.49
N PHE A 103 -3.34 8.12 9.09
CA PHE A 103 -2.62 7.51 10.22
C PHE A 103 -3.36 7.70 11.54
N ALA A 104 -3.92 8.89 11.78
CA ALA A 104 -4.60 9.20 13.04
C ALA A 104 -5.88 8.38 13.25
N GLN A 105 -6.57 7.99 12.17
CA GLN A 105 -7.79 7.19 12.19
C GLN A 105 -7.53 5.69 11.92
N ALA A 106 -6.28 5.25 11.92
CA ALA A 106 -5.94 3.85 11.79
C ALA A 106 -6.45 3.04 13.01
N PRO A 107 -6.55 1.69 12.91
CA PRO A 107 -6.84 0.85 14.07
C PRO A 107 -5.91 1.17 15.24
N ALA A 108 -6.40 1.05 16.48
CA ALA A 108 -5.69 1.50 17.68
C ALA A 108 -4.26 0.91 17.80
N ALA A 109 -4.08 -0.36 17.42
CA ALA A 109 -2.78 -1.02 17.39
C ALA A 109 -1.79 -0.36 16.40
N CYS A 110 -2.28 0.15 15.27
CA CYS A 110 -1.48 0.86 14.27
C CYS A 110 -1.12 2.26 14.73
N VAL A 111 -2.08 2.98 15.32
CA VAL A 111 -1.84 4.30 15.90
C VAL A 111 -0.74 4.24 16.96
N ALA A 112 -0.76 3.21 17.82
CA ALA A 112 0.26 3.00 18.85
C ALA A 112 1.68 2.82 18.27
N ASN A 113 1.80 2.30 17.04
CA ASN A 113 3.08 2.12 16.35
C ASN A 113 3.45 3.30 15.43
N GLY A 114 2.57 4.29 15.27
CA GLY A 114 2.72 5.34 14.25
C GLY A 114 2.58 4.81 12.82
N GLU A 115 1.82 3.73 12.63
CA GLU A 115 1.62 3.02 11.37
C GLU A 115 0.21 3.28 10.81
N SER A 116 0.04 3.09 9.50
CA SER A 116 -1.26 3.29 8.85
C SER A 116 -2.20 2.10 8.97
N GLY A 117 -1.66 0.89 9.15
CA GLY A 117 -2.41 -0.36 9.00
C GLY A 117 -2.93 -0.60 7.57
N LEU A 118 -2.40 0.14 6.58
CA LEU A 118 -2.71 -0.03 5.16
C LEU A 118 -1.55 -0.66 4.40
N ALA A 119 -0.33 -0.57 4.93
CA ALA A 119 0.83 -1.12 4.26
C ALA A 119 1.08 -2.58 4.68
N LYS A 120 1.61 -3.38 3.75
CA LYS A 120 2.07 -4.75 4.03
C LYS A 120 3.09 -4.82 5.15
N LEU A 121 3.98 -3.82 5.21
CA LEU A 121 5.09 -3.77 6.15
C LEU A 121 4.74 -3.10 7.49
N ASP A 122 3.49 -2.66 7.69
CA ASP A 122 3.04 -2.17 8.99
C ASP A 122 2.97 -3.35 9.98
N LYS A 123 3.68 -3.26 11.11
CA LYS A 123 3.73 -4.34 12.11
C LYS A 123 2.37 -4.65 12.72
N CYS A 124 1.50 -3.64 12.83
CA CYS A 124 0.13 -3.82 13.28
C CYS A 124 -0.74 -4.62 12.30
N ASN A 125 -0.34 -4.74 11.03
CA ASN A 125 -1.09 -5.43 9.99
C ASN A 125 -0.76 -6.92 9.99
N THR A 126 -1.45 -7.67 10.84
CA THR A 126 -1.21 -9.11 11.03
C THR A 126 -1.61 -9.98 9.84
N LEU A 127 -2.44 -9.45 8.93
CA LEU A 127 -2.86 -10.15 7.72
C LEU A 127 -1.77 -10.12 6.63
N GLY A 128 -0.82 -9.19 6.71
CA GLY A 128 0.29 -9.07 5.76
C GLY A 128 -0.10 -8.58 4.36
N ASN A 129 -1.37 -8.29 4.12
CA ASN A 129 -1.89 -7.80 2.85
C ASN A 129 -1.95 -6.27 2.86
N GLY A 130 -1.63 -5.63 1.73
CA GLY A 130 -1.74 -4.18 1.61
C GLY A 130 -3.16 -3.77 1.26
N ALA A 131 -3.58 -2.57 1.63
CA ALA A 131 -4.69 -1.93 0.95
C ALA A 131 -4.34 -1.79 -0.55
N LEU A 132 -5.32 -1.82 -1.44
CA LEU A 132 -5.08 -1.46 -2.83
C LEU A 132 -5.07 0.07 -2.95
N ALA A 133 -4.04 0.57 -3.62
CA ALA A 133 -3.91 1.95 -4.01
C ALA A 133 -4.11 2.07 -5.52
N THR A 134 -4.92 3.04 -5.94
CA THR A 134 -4.95 3.55 -7.30
C THR A 134 -4.45 4.99 -7.26
N ILE A 135 -3.38 5.29 -8.00
CA ILE A 135 -2.67 6.56 -7.91
C ILE A 135 -2.51 7.12 -9.33
N ALA A 136 -2.99 8.34 -9.54
CA ALA A 136 -2.62 9.14 -10.69
C ALA A 136 -1.41 10.01 -10.30
N ALA A 137 -0.23 9.68 -10.84
CA ALA A 137 1.00 10.40 -10.55
C ALA A 137 1.61 11.02 -11.80
N ASN A 138 2.56 11.94 -11.61
CA ASN A 138 3.41 12.45 -12.67
C ASN A 138 4.87 12.18 -12.32
N ARG A 139 5.63 11.67 -13.29
CA ARG A 139 7.09 11.64 -13.22
C ARG A 139 7.63 12.98 -13.68
N THR A 140 8.52 13.58 -12.90
CA THR A 140 9.23 14.80 -13.28
C THR A 140 10.44 14.48 -14.14
N SER A 141 11.05 15.49 -14.76
CA SER A 141 12.29 15.31 -15.52
C SER A 141 13.48 14.89 -14.66
N GLY A 142 13.42 15.13 -13.35
CA GLY A 142 14.37 14.61 -12.37
C GLY A 142 14.13 13.15 -11.97
N GLY A 143 13.13 12.47 -12.55
CA GLY A 143 12.80 11.06 -12.28
C GLY A 143 11.89 10.83 -11.07
N ASN A 144 11.67 11.85 -10.24
CA ASN A 144 10.78 11.77 -9.07
C ASN A 144 9.34 11.53 -9.53
N VAL A 145 8.61 10.66 -8.82
CA VAL A 145 7.19 10.42 -9.09
C VAL A 145 6.36 11.03 -7.98
N ILE A 146 5.40 11.87 -8.35
CA ILE A 146 4.61 12.69 -7.42
C ILE A 146 3.14 12.40 -7.67
N ALA A 147 2.41 12.01 -6.63
CA ALA A 147 0.98 11.77 -6.70
C ALA A 147 0.22 13.09 -6.91
N GLY A 148 -0.73 13.10 -7.85
CA GLY A 148 -1.75 14.13 -8.00
C GLY A 148 -3.10 13.69 -7.44
N ASP A 149 -3.35 12.38 -7.39
CA ASP A 149 -4.52 11.76 -6.80
C ASP A 149 -4.16 10.38 -6.23
N VAL A 150 -4.80 9.99 -5.12
CA VAL A 150 -4.61 8.71 -4.44
C VAL A 150 -5.96 8.23 -3.95
N PHE A 151 -6.30 6.99 -4.29
CA PHE A 151 -7.48 6.30 -3.84
C PHE A 151 -7.12 4.99 -3.14
N PHE A 152 -7.62 4.76 -1.93
CA PHE A 152 -7.42 3.52 -1.18
C PHE A 152 -8.68 2.68 -1.10
N GLN A 153 -8.51 1.37 -1.25
CA GLN A 153 -9.55 0.36 -1.06
C GLN A 153 -9.02 -0.86 -0.30
N LYS A 154 -9.93 -1.60 0.33
CA LYS A 154 -9.70 -2.90 0.97
C LYS A 154 -10.76 -3.87 0.48
N GLY A 155 -10.51 -5.16 0.60
CA GLY A 155 -11.60 -6.14 0.51
C GLY A 155 -12.22 -6.25 -0.89
N ILE A 156 -11.42 -6.24 -1.96
CA ILE A 156 -11.93 -6.36 -3.35
C ILE A 156 -12.48 -7.78 -3.60
N GLU A 157 -12.36 -8.66 -2.62
CA GLU A 157 -12.97 -9.97 -2.59
C GLU A 157 -14.49 -9.86 -2.45
N THR A 158 -15.21 -10.42 -3.43
CA THR A 158 -16.66 -10.58 -3.33
C THR A 158 -16.97 -11.86 -2.57
N ILE A 159 -17.63 -11.73 -1.41
CA ILE A 159 -18.21 -12.85 -0.69
C ILE A 159 -19.72 -12.84 -0.95
N ARG A 160 -20.27 -13.99 -1.36
CA ARG A 160 -21.71 -14.19 -1.56
C ARG A 160 -22.17 -15.33 -0.68
N GLY A 161 -23.37 -15.23 -0.14
CA GLY A 161 -23.98 -16.26 0.70
C GLY A 161 -25.42 -15.93 1.02
N THR A 162 -26.14 -16.90 1.58
CA THR A 162 -27.51 -16.70 2.07
C THR A 162 -27.46 -16.19 3.50
N VAL A 163 -28.27 -15.18 3.83
CA VAL A 163 -28.43 -14.73 5.22
C VAL A 163 -29.17 -15.81 6.03
N THR A 164 -28.50 -16.41 7.01
CA THR A 164 -29.06 -17.52 7.82
C THR A 164 -29.43 -17.11 9.25
N TYR A 165 -28.90 -15.98 9.73
CA TYR A 165 -29.20 -15.41 11.04
C TYR A 165 -28.98 -13.90 11.03
N ILE A 166 -29.84 -13.14 11.74
CA ILE A 166 -29.68 -11.70 11.95
C ILE A 166 -29.81 -11.42 13.45
N ASN A 167 -28.83 -10.76 14.03
CA ASN A 167 -28.88 -10.27 15.39
C ASN A 167 -29.25 -8.78 15.40
N TYR A 168 -30.51 -8.47 15.65
CA TYR A 168 -31.00 -7.09 15.69
C TYR A 168 -30.58 -6.31 16.94
N ALA A 169 -30.15 -7.01 18.00
CA ALA A 169 -29.66 -6.37 19.22
C ALA A 169 -28.19 -5.97 19.10
N GLU A 170 -27.38 -6.78 18.41
CA GLU A 170 -25.93 -6.58 18.25
C GLU A 170 -25.51 -6.06 16.86
N GLY A 171 -26.44 -5.95 15.92
CA GLY A 171 -26.26 -5.24 14.65
C GLY A 171 -25.42 -5.97 13.60
N TYR A 172 -25.42 -7.31 13.61
CA TYR A 172 -24.73 -8.14 12.61
C TYR A 172 -25.66 -9.19 12.01
N TYR A 173 -25.24 -9.77 10.89
CA TYR A 173 -25.87 -10.96 10.32
C TYR A 173 -24.84 -12.05 10.02
N ARG A 174 -25.31 -13.24 9.72
CA ARG A 174 -24.47 -14.37 9.32
C ARG A 174 -24.84 -14.92 7.96
N LEU A 175 -23.82 -15.31 7.20
CA LEU A 175 -23.93 -15.95 5.90
C LEU A 175 -23.61 -17.45 6.01
N ASP A 176 -24.41 -18.26 5.33
CA ASP A 176 -24.19 -19.71 5.12
C ASP A 176 -23.94 -20.53 6.41
N GLY A 177 -24.65 -20.18 7.50
CA GLY A 177 -24.70 -20.97 8.73
C GLY A 177 -25.90 -21.92 8.81
N ASN A 178 -26.11 -22.54 9.97
CA ASN A 178 -27.38 -23.20 10.27
C ASN A 178 -28.48 -22.12 10.43
N PRO A 179 -29.69 -22.31 9.87
CA PRO A 179 -30.77 -21.35 10.02
C PRO A 179 -31.07 -21.03 11.50
N ASN A 180 -31.13 -19.74 11.81
CA ASN A 180 -31.38 -19.19 13.15
C ASN A 180 -30.32 -19.50 14.22
N ASP A 181 -29.12 -19.93 13.84
CA ASP A 181 -28.02 -20.22 14.76
C ASP A 181 -26.98 -19.09 14.75
N ALA A 182 -26.81 -18.42 15.89
CA ALA A 182 -25.89 -17.31 16.06
C ALA A 182 -24.41 -17.71 16.12
N THR A 183 -24.07 -19.00 16.06
CA THR A 183 -22.72 -19.52 16.26
C THR A 183 -22.08 -20.10 14.99
N THR A 184 -22.86 -20.34 13.94
CA THR A 184 -22.41 -20.97 12.68
C THR A 184 -22.45 -19.99 11.50
N GLY A 185 -21.67 -20.26 10.44
CA GLY A 185 -21.55 -19.35 9.29
C GLY A 185 -20.62 -18.16 9.51
N VAL A 186 -20.44 -17.34 8.48
CA VAL A 186 -19.57 -16.15 8.50
C VAL A 186 -20.32 -14.96 9.08
N MET A 187 -19.79 -14.35 10.13
CA MET A 187 -20.35 -13.11 10.67
C MET A 187 -19.98 -11.92 9.80
N VAL A 188 -20.98 -11.11 9.45
CA VAL A 188 -20.82 -9.87 8.70
C VAL A 188 -21.27 -8.70 9.57
N ARG A 189 -20.35 -7.75 9.74
CA ARG A 189 -20.57 -6.47 10.41
C ARG A 189 -20.42 -5.35 9.41
N LEU A 190 -21.24 -4.33 9.59
CA LEU A 190 -21.23 -3.15 8.72
C LEU A 190 -20.13 -2.21 9.17
N ASN A 191 -19.44 -1.58 8.24
CA ASN A 191 -18.47 -0.55 8.58
C ASN A 191 -19.19 0.81 8.68
N ASP A 192 -20.07 0.90 9.69
CA ASP A 192 -20.97 2.02 9.98
C ASP A 192 -20.54 2.76 11.25
N PRO A 193 -19.46 3.56 11.22
CA PRO A 193 -19.00 4.27 12.42
C PRO A 193 -20.04 5.28 12.96
N SER A 194 -21.03 5.66 12.15
CA SER A 194 -22.07 6.64 12.48
C SER A 194 -23.33 6.04 13.10
N ALA A 195 -23.46 4.72 13.12
CA ALA A 195 -24.64 3.98 13.55
C ALA A 195 -25.93 4.36 12.80
N ARG A 196 -25.82 4.68 11.50
CA ARG A 196 -26.95 5.07 10.65
C ARG A 196 -27.71 3.86 10.11
N HIS A 197 -27.01 2.83 9.66
CA HIS A 197 -27.60 1.64 9.03
C HIS A 197 -27.62 0.43 9.97
N SER A 198 -26.80 0.41 11.02
CA SER A 198 -26.85 -0.61 12.07
C SER A 198 -26.33 -0.08 13.41
N VAL A 199 -27.02 -0.40 14.51
CA VAL A 199 -26.49 -0.19 15.87
C VAL A 199 -25.71 -1.45 16.27
N GLN A 200 -24.40 -1.32 16.47
CA GLN A 200 -23.50 -2.46 16.59
C GLN A 200 -22.80 -2.51 17.95
N LEU A 201 -22.87 -3.69 18.59
CA LEU A 201 -22.26 -3.97 19.89
C LEU A 201 -22.01 -5.48 20.03
N GLY A 202 -21.28 -5.92 21.05
CA GLY A 202 -21.14 -7.35 21.35
C GLY A 202 -20.20 -8.12 20.41
N ALA A 203 -20.61 -9.31 19.97
CA ALA A 203 -19.71 -10.31 19.37
C ALA A 203 -19.03 -9.84 18.08
N GLY A 204 -17.70 -9.89 18.02
CA GLY A 204 -16.91 -9.42 16.86
C GLY A 204 -16.60 -7.92 16.87
N CYS A 205 -16.99 -7.19 17.93
CA CYS A 205 -16.54 -5.81 18.13
C CYS A 205 -15.04 -5.78 18.49
N ALA A 206 -14.23 -5.14 17.65
CA ALA A 206 -12.79 -4.99 17.85
C ALA A 206 -12.37 -3.57 18.31
N GLY A 207 -13.33 -2.79 18.84
CA GLY A 207 -13.18 -1.37 19.12
C GLY A 207 -13.62 -0.48 17.95
N GLY A 208 -13.32 0.82 18.05
CA GLY A 208 -13.75 1.83 17.07
C GLY A 208 -15.18 2.36 17.29
N PRO A 209 -15.56 3.48 16.66
CA PRO A 209 -16.91 4.01 16.72
C PRO A 209 -17.93 2.98 16.22
N ASN A 210 -19.03 2.78 16.96
CA ASN A 210 -20.07 1.80 16.66
C ASN A 210 -19.51 0.40 16.29
N CYS A 211 -18.44 -0.04 16.96
CA CYS A 211 -17.78 -1.33 16.66
C CYS A 211 -17.40 -1.54 15.19
N SER A 212 -17.20 -0.46 14.44
CA SER A 212 -16.88 -0.49 13.02
C SER A 212 -15.39 -0.78 12.83
N PRO A 213 -15.02 -1.74 11.95
CA PRO A 213 -13.63 -2.17 11.81
C PRO A 213 -12.62 -1.07 11.48
N ASP A 214 -12.99 -0.10 10.62
CA ASP A 214 -12.08 0.95 10.17
C ASP A 214 -12.84 2.18 9.64
N PRO A 215 -12.96 3.28 10.41
CA PRO A 215 -13.79 4.43 10.04
C PRO A 215 -13.33 5.16 8.77
N ARG A 216 -12.13 4.87 8.26
CA ARG A 216 -11.63 5.42 7.00
C ARG A 216 -12.36 4.84 5.79
N PHE A 217 -12.82 3.59 5.89
CA PHE A 217 -13.57 2.88 4.84
C PHE A 217 -15.07 2.85 5.15
N THR A 218 -15.59 3.94 5.71
CA THR A 218 -16.99 4.05 6.11
C THR A 218 -17.94 3.90 4.91
N GLU A 219 -19.16 3.54 5.22
CA GLU A 219 -20.33 3.84 4.40
C GLU A 219 -20.63 5.34 4.32
N ASP A 220 -21.36 5.72 3.28
CA ASP A 220 -22.03 7.02 3.22
C ASP A 220 -23.24 6.98 4.16
N PRO A 221 -23.32 7.83 5.19
CA PRO A 221 -24.45 7.84 6.12
C PRO A 221 -25.75 8.40 5.53
N ASP A 222 -25.66 9.20 4.46
CA ASP A 222 -26.79 9.89 3.83
C ASP A 222 -27.24 9.22 2.52
N ASN A 223 -26.48 8.24 2.03
CA ASN A 223 -26.80 7.45 0.84
C ASN A 223 -26.60 5.94 1.09
N TYR A 224 -27.44 5.11 0.49
CA TYR A 224 -27.36 3.66 0.65
C TYR A 224 -26.14 3.08 -0.09
N THR A 225 -25.03 2.98 0.63
CA THR A 225 -23.80 2.30 0.16
C THR A 225 -23.85 0.79 0.37
N GLN A 226 -24.87 0.31 1.08
CA GLN A 226 -25.14 -1.11 1.25
C GLN A 226 -26.51 -1.48 0.71
N ALA A 227 -26.54 -2.51 -0.13
CA ALA A 227 -27.76 -3.01 -0.73
C ALA A 227 -27.67 -4.52 -0.93
N PHE A 228 -28.84 -5.18 -0.96
CA PHE A 228 -28.95 -6.55 -1.46
C PHE A 228 -28.69 -6.59 -2.97
N GLU A 229 -28.41 -7.78 -3.52
CA GLU A 229 -28.19 -7.98 -4.96
C GLU A 229 -29.38 -7.52 -5.83
N THR A 230 -30.58 -7.45 -5.24
CA THR A 230 -31.79 -6.91 -5.87
C THR A 230 -31.83 -5.38 -5.94
N GLY A 231 -30.86 -4.68 -5.35
CA GLY A 231 -30.78 -3.22 -5.29
C GLY A 231 -31.56 -2.56 -4.15
N TYR A 232 -32.20 -3.35 -3.27
CA TYR A 232 -32.88 -2.79 -2.10
C TYR A 232 -31.86 -2.41 -1.02
N PRO A 233 -31.99 -1.24 -0.40
CA PRO A 233 -31.05 -0.79 0.62
C PRO A 233 -31.06 -1.71 1.83
N LEU A 234 -29.89 -1.90 2.44
CA LEU A 234 -29.71 -2.71 3.63
C LEU A 234 -29.59 -1.81 4.87
N CYS A 235 -30.45 -2.06 5.86
CA CYS A 235 -30.27 -1.62 7.24
C CYS A 235 -30.60 -2.78 8.18
N ILE A 236 -29.94 -2.85 9.33
CA ILE A 236 -30.31 -3.76 10.42
C ILE A 236 -31.05 -2.91 11.46
N PRO A 237 -32.40 -2.99 11.52
CA PRO A 237 -33.16 -2.17 12.44
C PRO A 237 -32.85 -2.57 13.88
N SER A 238 -32.65 -1.57 14.73
CA SER A 238 -32.61 -1.81 16.18
C SER A 238 -34.00 -2.24 16.65
N THR A 239 -34.05 -3.27 17.49
CA THR A 239 -35.26 -3.64 18.25
C THR A 239 -35.43 -2.83 19.53
N ALA A 240 -34.53 -1.89 19.82
CA ALA A 240 -34.69 -0.99 20.95
C ALA A 240 -35.87 -0.04 20.71
N PRO A 241 -36.81 0.12 21.66
CA PRO A 241 -37.90 1.07 21.53
C PRO A 241 -37.36 2.48 21.35
N ARG A 242 -37.78 3.18 20.29
CA ARG A 242 -37.53 4.62 20.17
C ARG A 242 -38.72 5.37 20.75
N THR A 243 -38.49 6.13 21.82
CA THR A 243 -39.46 7.11 22.30
C THR A 243 -39.32 8.37 21.45
N PHE A 244 -40.25 8.57 20.53
CA PHE A 244 -40.40 9.88 19.89
C PHE A 244 -41.36 10.71 20.73
N THR A 245 -40.95 11.92 21.10
CA THR A 245 -41.92 12.92 21.54
C THR A 245 -42.73 13.30 20.32
N ASP A 246 -43.98 12.87 20.28
CA ASP A 246 -44.93 13.35 19.28
C ASP A 246 -45.13 14.85 19.50
N VAL A 247 -44.57 15.65 18.61
CA VAL A 247 -44.68 17.12 18.61
C VAL A 247 -45.91 17.62 17.85
N LEU A 248 -46.82 16.71 17.46
CA LEU A 248 -48.06 17.03 16.73
C LEU A 248 -49.34 16.82 17.54
N ASN A 249 -49.28 16.98 18.88
CA ASN A 249 -50.47 17.12 19.72
C ASN A 249 -50.72 18.57 20.14
#